data_AF-A0AAU3V0P5-F1
#
_entry.id   AF-A0AAU3V0P5-F1
#
_cell.length_a   1.000
_cell.length_b   1.000
_cell.length_c   1.000
_cell.angle_alpha   90.00
_cell.angle_beta   90.00
_cell.angle_gamma   90.00
#
_symmetry.space_group_name_H-M   'P 1'
#
loop_
_entity.id
_entity.type
_entity.pdbx_description
1 polymer ?
#
loop_
_entity_poly.entity_id
_entity_poly.type
_entity_poly.pdbx_seq_one_letter_code
_entity_poly.pdbx_strand_id
1 'polypeptide(L)'
;MPHMTAEEAADCLGIADEHLATFVAIVDALRTPDARRAEIERLRAELEAVDEVLRDAGIEHPTGALGVHDLHSMRDIAREDARAARIVAALDEYDAASA
;
A
#
# COMPACT_ATOMS: atom_id res chain seq x y z
N MET A 1 -9.66 5.44 14.87
CA MET A 1 -9.45 4.00 14.66
C MET A 1 -8.60 3.50 15.82
N PRO A 2 -8.94 2.37 16.47
CA PRO A 2 -8.08 1.80 17.50
C PRO A 2 -6.74 1.41 16.86
N HIS A 3 -5.64 1.73 17.55
CA HIS A 3 -4.31 1.36 17.09
C HIS A 3 -4.05 -0.10 17.42
N MET A 4 -3.48 -0.83 16.45
CA MET A 4 -3.05 -2.22 16.63
C MET A 4 -2.08 -2.35 17.81
N THR A 5 -2.30 -3.32 18.69
CA THR A 5 -1.42 -3.57 19.84
C THR A 5 -0.13 -4.26 19.41
N ALA A 6 0.87 -4.29 20.30
CA ALA A 6 2.10 -5.02 20.01
C ALA A 6 1.84 -6.54 19.94
N GLU A 7 0.90 -7.08 20.73
CA GLU A 7 0.52 -8.48 20.63
C GLU A 7 -0.18 -8.78 19.29
N GLU A 8 -1.13 -7.93 18.87
CA GLU A 8 -1.81 -8.10 17.57
C GLU A 8 -0.83 -8.04 16.39
N ALA A 9 0.18 -7.15 16.46
CA ALA A 9 1.22 -7.07 15.45
C ALA A 9 2.13 -8.32 15.44
N ALA A 10 2.44 -8.87 16.62
CA ALA A 10 3.23 -10.09 16.74
C ALA A 10 2.51 -11.29 16.11
N ASP A 11 1.21 -11.42 16.34
CA ASP A 11 0.35 -12.45 15.75
C ASP A 11 0.32 -12.34 14.22
N CYS A 12 0.14 -11.13 13.68
CA CYS A 12 0.16 -10.90 12.23
C CYS A 12 1.52 -11.23 11.58
N LEU A 13 2.61 -11.03 12.31
CA LEU A 13 3.98 -11.28 11.83
C LEU A 13 4.45 -12.72 12.08
N GLY A 14 3.65 -13.55 12.76
CA GLY A 14 4.00 -14.92 13.08
C GLY A 14 5.20 -15.02 14.04
N ILE A 15 5.34 -14.08 14.97
CA ILE A 15 6.37 -14.12 15.99
C ILE A 15 6.11 -15.33 16.90
N ALA A 16 7.12 -16.18 17.10
CA ALA A 16 7.00 -17.32 18.00
C ALA A 16 6.76 -16.88 19.46
N ASP A 17 5.98 -17.65 20.21
CA ASP A 17 5.58 -17.34 21.60
C ASP A 17 6.79 -17.05 22.51
N GLU A 18 7.90 -17.77 22.33
CA GLU A 18 9.15 -17.59 23.07
C GLU A 18 9.86 -16.25 22.80
N HIS A 19 9.48 -15.56 21.73
CA HIS A 19 10.01 -14.25 21.33
C HIS A 19 9.00 -13.11 21.53
N LEU A 20 7.74 -13.42 21.87
CA LEU A 20 6.67 -12.43 22.03
C LEU A 20 7.01 -11.35 23.06
N ALA A 21 7.51 -11.75 24.24
CA ALA A 21 7.87 -10.82 25.30
C ALA A 21 8.99 -9.86 24.88
N THR A 22 9.98 -10.36 24.13
CA THR A 22 11.07 -9.54 23.58
C THR A 22 10.55 -8.59 22.51
N PHE A 23 9.67 -9.05 21.62
CA PHE A 23 9.05 -8.23 20.59
C PHE A 23 8.25 -7.07 21.20
N VAL A 24 7.37 -7.36 22.16
CA VAL A 24 6.55 -6.34 22.84
C VAL A 24 7.46 -5.30 23.53
N ALA A 25 8.49 -5.75 24.26
CA ALA A 25 9.43 -4.85 24.92
C ALA A 25 10.18 -3.93 23.94
N ILE A 26 10.58 -4.45 22.76
CA ILE A 26 11.20 -3.65 21.71
C ILE A 26 10.21 -2.63 21.14
N VAL A 27 9.00 -3.06 20.81
CA VAL A 27 7.96 -2.16 20.27
C VAL A 27 7.65 -1.04 21.24
N ASP A 28 7.51 -1.34 22.54
CA ASP A 28 7.25 -0.33 23.55
C ASP A 28 8.45 0.60 23.78
N ALA A 29 9.69 0.10 23.72
CA ALA A 29 10.88 0.93 23.74
C ALA A 29 11.00 1.84 22.51
N LEU A 30 10.44 1.43 21.36
CA LEU A 30 10.37 2.23 20.14
C LEU A 30 9.15 3.16 20.10
N ARG A 31 8.20 3.06 21.03
CA ARG A 31 7.06 3.99 21.17
C ARG A 31 7.44 5.28 21.91
N THR A 32 8.66 5.75 21.77
CA THR A 32 9.05 7.07 22.29
C THR A 32 8.50 8.19 21.40
N PRO A 33 8.23 9.39 21.96
CA PRO A 33 7.87 10.55 21.16
C PRO A 33 8.90 10.88 20.07
N ASP A 34 10.19 10.62 20.36
CA ASP A 34 11.29 10.88 19.43
C ASP A 34 11.33 9.87 18.28
N ALA A 35 11.19 8.57 18.58
CA ALA A 35 11.08 7.55 17.54
C ALA A 35 9.83 7.74 16.68
N ARG A 36 8.70 8.13 17.28
CA ARG A 36 7.47 8.47 16.54
C ARG A 36 7.69 9.67 15.60
N ARG A 37 8.44 10.68 16.03
CA ARG A 37 8.76 11.86 15.22
C ARG A 37 9.65 11.49 14.04
N ALA A 38 10.72 10.72 14.29
CA ALA A 38 11.61 10.24 13.25
C ALA A 38 10.86 9.40 12.21
N GLU A 39 9.92 8.55 12.64
CA GLU A 39 9.09 7.76 11.74
C GLU A 39 8.11 8.63 10.93
N ILE A 40 7.50 9.66 11.53
CA ILE A 40 6.67 10.62 10.80
C ILE A 40 7.50 11.37 9.75
N GLU A 41 8.73 11.77 10.08
CA GLU A 41 9.64 12.43 9.14
C GLU A 41 10.04 11.50 7.98
N ARG A 42 10.36 10.23 8.27
CA ARG A 42 10.63 9.21 7.26
C ARG A 42 9.45 9.02 6.32
N LEU A 43 8.24 8.85 6.86
CA LEU A 43 7.02 8.66 6.08
C LEU A 43 6.67 9.90 5.23
N ARG A 44 6.94 11.11 5.72
CA ARG A 44 6.78 12.33 4.93
C ARG A 44 7.73 12.37 3.74
N ALA A 45 9.01 12.04 3.94
CA ALA A 45 9.97 11.97 2.85
C ALA A 45 9.60 10.90 1.82
N GLU A 46 9.10 9.75 2.26
CA GLU A 46 8.62 8.68 1.38
C GLU A 46 7.38 9.12 0.57
N LEU A 47 6.43 9.83 1.20
CA LEU A 47 5.30 10.43 0.51
C LEU A 47 5.71 11.49 -0.52
N GLU A 48 6.68 12.33 -0.19
CA GLU A 48 7.19 13.38 -1.10
C GLU A 48 7.88 12.76 -2.32
N ALA A 49 8.68 11.70 -2.13
CA ALA A 49 9.28 10.96 -3.23
C ALA A 49 8.23 10.31 -4.16
N VAL A 50 7.15 9.76 -3.60
CA VAL A 50 6.03 9.22 -4.39
C VAL A 50 5.33 10.33 -5.18
N ASP A 51 5.08 11.48 -4.55
CA ASP A 51 4.45 12.64 -5.20
C ASP A 51 5.29 13.18 -6.36
N GLU A 52 6.62 13.18 -6.21
CA GLU A 52 7.56 13.57 -7.27
C GLU A 52 7.48 12.62 -8.48
N VAL A 53 7.49 11.30 -8.24
CA VAL A 53 7.34 10.28 -9.29
C VAL A 53 5.99 10.40 -10.01
N LEU A 54 4.91 10.67 -9.28
CA LEU A 54 3.58 10.86 -9.87
C LEU A 54 3.52 12.12 -10.75
N ARG A 55 4.12 13.23 -10.29
CA ARG A 55 4.21 14.46 -11.07
C ARG A 55 5.03 14.26 -12.35
N ASP A 56 6.14 13.55 -12.28
CA ASP A 56 6.96 13.19 -13.45
C ASP A 56 6.20 12.31 -14.45
N ALA A 57 5.27 11.48 -13.97
CA ALA A 57 4.36 10.69 -14.80
C ALA A 57 3.18 11.52 -15.40
N GLY A 58 3.12 12.83 -15.12
CA GLY A 58 2.03 13.71 -15.56
C GLY A 58 0.72 13.53 -14.77
N ILE A 59 0.80 12.90 -13.60
CA ILE A 59 -0.35 12.62 -12.74
C ILE A 59 -0.40 13.68 -11.63
N GLU A 60 -1.13 14.77 -11.88
CA GLU A 60 -1.43 15.75 -10.83
C GLU A 60 -2.59 15.25 -9.96
N HIS A 61 -2.27 14.75 -8.76
CA HIS A 61 -3.27 14.31 -7.79
C HIS A 61 -3.18 15.08 -6.46
N PRO A 62 -4.31 15.23 -5.74
CA PRO A 62 -4.30 15.90 -4.44
C PRO A 62 -3.44 15.12 -3.44
N THR A 63 -2.50 15.79 -2.80
CA THR A 63 -1.59 15.19 -1.81
C THR A 63 -2.32 14.62 -0.59
N GLY A 64 -1.76 13.58 0.04
CA GLY A 64 -2.24 13.02 1.31
C GLY A 64 -3.17 11.81 1.17
N ALA A 65 -3.86 11.44 2.25
CA ALA A 65 -4.65 10.20 2.33
C ALA A 65 -5.77 10.10 1.29
N LEU A 66 -6.36 11.23 0.89
CA LEU A 66 -7.34 11.30 -0.21
C LEU A 66 -6.70 10.95 -1.56
N GLY A 67 -5.52 11.50 -1.85
CA GLY A 67 -4.78 11.16 -3.07
C GLY A 67 -4.44 9.68 -3.17
N VAL A 68 -4.01 9.07 -2.06
CA VAL A 68 -3.70 7.63 -2.01
C VAL A 68 -4.96 6.78 -2.27
N HIS A 69 -6.10 7.17 -1.70
CA HIS A 69 -7.38 6.49 -1.95
C HIS A 69 -7.81 6.60 -3.43
N ASP A 70 -7.65 7.77 -4.02
CA ASP A 70 -8.05 8.03 -5.41
C ASP A 70 -7.12 7.29 -6.38
N LEU A 71 -5.81 7.26 -6.11
CA LEU A 71 -4.83 6.46 -6.85
C LEU A 71 -5.14 4.96 -6.79
N HIS A 72 -5.52 4.46 -5.61
CA HIS A 72 -5.94 3.06 -5.46
C HIS A 72 -7.16 2.75 -6.33
N SER A 73 -8.15 3.65 -6.32
CA SER A 73 -9.36 3.52 -7.13
C SER A 73 -9.05 3.53 -8.63
N MET A 74 -8.18 4.44 -9.09
CA MET A 74 -7.75 4.52 -10.48
C MET A 74 -6.97 3.29 -10.95
N ARG A 75 -6.11 2.74 -10.08
CA ARG A 75 -5.40 1.48 -10.36
C ARG A 75 -6.37 0.33 -10.58
N ASP A 76 -7.42 0.24 -9.77
CA ASP A 76 -8.39 -0.84 -9.87
C ASP A 76 -9.21 -0.74 -11.16
N ILE A 77 -9.64 0.47 -11.54
CA ILE A 77 -10.29 0.74 -12.83
C ILE A 77 -9.37 0.33 -13.99
N ALA A 78 -8.11 0.78 -13.99
CA ALA A 78 -7.16 0.46 -15.05
C ALA A 78 -6.91 -1.06 -15.17
N ARG A 79 -6.93 -1.79 -14.06
CA ARG A 79 -6.82 -3.26 -14.06
C ARG A 79 -8.05 -3.94 -14.65
N GLU A 80 -9.24 -3.44 -14.36
CA GLU A 80 -10.49 -3.94 -14.94
C GLU A 80 -10.54 -3.69 -16.45
N ASP A 81 -10.16 -2.49 -16.90
CA ASP A 81 -10.07 -2.14 -18.32
C ASP A 81 -9.08 -3.06 -19.06
N ALA A 82 -7.88 -3.25 -18.50
CA ALA A 82 -6.88 -4.14 -19.07
C ALA A 82 -7.31 -5.62 -19.09
N ARG A 83 -8.22 -6.02 -18.18
CA ARG A 83 -8.81 -7.36 -18.19
C ARG A 83 -9.90 -7.47 -19.25
N ALA A 84 -10.77 -6.47 -19.35
CA ALA A 84 -11.83 -6.42 -20.37
C ALA A 84 -11.23 -6.44 -21.78
N ALA A 85 -10.19 -5.64 -22.04
CA ALA A 85 -9.50 -5.61 -23.33
C ALA A 85 -8.93 -6.98 -23.73
N ARG A 86 -8.36 -7.72 -22.77
CA ARG A 86 -7.85 -9.09 -23.01
C ARG A 86 -8.96 -10.09 -23.33
N ILE A 87 -10.13 -9.96 -22.71
CA ILE A 87 -11.28 -10.83 -22.98
C ILE A 87 -11.82 -10.57 -24.39
N VAL A 88 -11.95 -9.29 -24.78
CA VAL A 88 -12.39 -8.91 -26.13
C VAL A 88 -11.43 -9.48 -27.18
N ALA A 89 -10.13 -9.29 -27.01
CA ALA A 89 -9.13 -9.84 -27.93
C ALA A 89 -9.20 -11.37 -28.05
N ALA A 90 -9.41 -12.08 -26.94
CA ALA A 90 -9.54 -13.54 -26.95
C ALA A 90 -10.82 -14.03 -27.64
N LEU A 91 -11.91 -13.26 -27.56
CA LEU A 91 -13.16 -13.57 -28.27
C LEU A 91 -13.01 -13.35 -29.78
N ASP A 92 -12.36 -12.26 -30.18
CA ASP A 92 -12.06 -11.98 -31.59
C ASP A 92 -11.17 -13.07 -32.21
N GLU A 93 -10.17 -13.56 -31.47
CA GLU A 93 -9.32 -14.69 -31.90
C GLU A 93 -10.11 -16.01 -32.02
N TYR A 94 -11.04 -16.27 -31.10
CA TYR A 94 -11.89 -17.46 -31.15
C TYR A 94 -12.86 -17.43 -32.34
N ASP A 95 -13.48 -16.28 -32.59
CA ASP A 95 -14.41 -16.10 -33.71
C ASP A 95 -13.67 -16.20 -35.05
N ALA A 96 -12.45 -15.66 -35.15
CA ALA A 96 -11.60 -15.79 -36.34
C ALA A 96 -11.12 -17.24 -36.58
N ALA A 97 -10.90 -18.02 -35.52
CA ALA A 97 -10.51 -19.43 -35.62
C ALA A 97 -11.69 -20.37 -35.91
N SER A 98 -12.93 -19.90 -35.70
CA SER A 98 -14.17 -20.69 -35.87
C SER A 98 -14.89 -20.41 -37.21
N ALA A 99 -14.38 -19.48 -38.02
CA ALA A 99 -14.88 -19.11 -39.35
C ALA A 99 -14.14 -19.85 -40.48
#